data_AF-A0A7S0ZDJ4-F1
#
_entry.id   AF-A0A7S0ZDJ4-F1
#
_cell.length_a   1.000
_cell.length_b   1.000
_cell.length_c   1.000
_cell.angle_alpha   90.00
_cell.angle_beta   90.00
_cell.angle_gamma   90.00
#
_symmetry.space_group_name_H-M   'P 1'
#
loop_
_entity.id
_entity.type
_entity.pdbx_description
1 polymer ?
#
loop_
_entity_poly.entity_id
_entity_poly.type
_entity_poly.pdbx_seq_one_letter_code
_entity_poly.pdbx_strand_id
1 'polypeptide(L)'
;DALRDLDDALSMVFLFAALPAVGQIKSQRVQNCARLSLEFRHFVMQKHALRKVFASIKGLYYQVEIFGETITWLDPYRFAQKPPGDVDYRVLLTFLEFYECLLSFVNFKLYSSLGLVYPPSTLSYESLGSNLGLLVPKDAAGSGGKFGGNGTQKGSKVKKSSESIGAKV
;
A
#
# COMPACT_ATOMS: atom_id res chain seq x y z
N ASP A 1 0.53 -24.90 -3.28
CA ASP A 1 -0.05 -24.86 -1.93
C ASP A 1 -0.19 -23.45 -1.38
N ALA A 2 0.90 -22.72 -1.13
CA ALA A 2 0.84 -21.39 -0.51
C ALA A 2 -0.06 -20.34 -1.20
N LEU A 3 -0.35 -20.48 -2.51
CA LEU A 3 -1.30 -19.60 -3.21
C LEU A 3 -2.76 -19.83 -2.79
N ARG A 4 -3.12 -21.00 -2.26
CA ARG A 4 -4.47 -21.34 -1.81
C ARG A 4 -4.82 -20.69 -0.47
N ASP A 5 -3.84 -20.58 0.43
CA ASP A 5 -4.01 -19.90 1.73
C ASP A 5 -3.92 -18.36 1.60
N LEU A 6 -3.65 -17.86 0.39
CA LEU A 6 -3.43 -16.45 0.15
C LEU A 6 -4.73 -15.63 0.22
N ASP A 7 -5.88 -16.22 -0.11
CA ASP A 7 -7.19 -15.56 -0.10
C ASP A 7 -7.56 -15.02 1.29
N ASP A 8 -7.38 -15.87 2.31
CA ASP A 8 -7.62 -15.52 3.72
C ASP A 8 -6.58 -14.54 4.24
N ALA A 9 -5.31 -14.76 3.90
CA ALA A 9 -4.21 -13.87 4.30
C ALA A 9 -4.41 -12.45 3.74
N LEU A 10 -4.76 -12.32 2.46
CA LEU A 10 -5.03 -11.03 1.82
C LEU A 10 -6.23 -10.34 2.45
N SER A 11 -7.33 -11.05 2.67
CA SER A 11 -8.54 -10.48 3.28
C SER A 11 -8.26 -9.94 4.69
N MET A 12 -7.48 -10.67 5.50
CA MET A 12 -7.04 -10.22 6.83
C MET A 12 -6.13 -8.98 6.77
N VAL A 13 -5.08 -9.02 5.94
CA VAL A 13 -4.12 -7.90 5.86
C VAL A 13 -4.80 -6.62 5.36
N PHE A 14 -5.70 -6.72 4.38
CA PHE A 14 -6.44 -5.57 3.85
C PHE A 14 -7.43 -5.01 4.87
N LEU A 15 -8.05 -5.87 5.67
CA LEU A 15 -8.88 -5.45 6.80
C LEU A 15 -8.07 -4.64 7.81
N PHE A 16 -6.93 -5.17 8.27
CA PHE A 16 -6.08 -4.45 9.23
C PHE A 16 -5.47 -3.16 8.66
N ALA A 17 -5.24 -3.09 7.35
CA ALA A 17 -4.79 -1.87 6.67
C ALA A 17 -5.88 -0.78 6.58
N ALA A 18 -7.16 -1.15 6.66
CA ALA A 18 -8.29 -0.22 6.67
C ALA A 18 -8.71 0.21 8.08
N LEU A 19 -8.32 -0.53 9.12
CA LEU A 19 -8.66 -0.24 10.51
C LEU A 19 -7.82 0.91 11.10
N PRO A 20 -8.42 1.75 11.96
CA PRO A 20 -7.64 2.74 12.72
C PRO A 20 -6.81 2.03 13.80
N ALA A 21 -5.61 2.53 14.06
CA ALA A 21 -4.75 2.03 15.14
C ALA A 21 -5.31 2.45 16.51
N VAL A 22 -6.24 1.66 17.05
CA VAL A 22 -6.92 1.91 18.33
C VAL A 22 -6.76 0.69 19.24
N GLY A 23 -6.51 0.93 20.54
CA GLY A 23 -6.45 -0.11 21.56
C GLY A 23 -5.22 -1.00 21.45
N GLN A 24 -5.44 -2.30 21.21
CA GLN A 24 -4.39 -3.34 21.14
C GLN A 24 -3.67 -3.38 19.78
N ILE A 25 -4.16 -2.66 18.77
CA ILE A 25 -3.60 -2.64 17.42
C ILE A 25 -2.48 -1.59 17.34
N LYS A 26 -1.24 -2.03 17.19
CA LYS A 26 -0.07 -1.15 17.06
C LYS A 26 -0.05 -0.46 15.69
N SER A 27 0.19 0.85 15.67
CA SER A 27 0.33 1.65 14.43
C SER A 27 1.34 1.06 13.45
N GLN A 28 2.47 0.54 13.96
CA GLN A 28 3.50 -0.10 13.15
C GLN A 28 2.98 -1.30 12.34
N ARG A 29 2.11 -2.13 12.92
CA ARG A 29 1.53 -3.29 12.22
C ARG A 29 0.56 -2.84 11.12
N VAL A 30 -0.27 -1.83 11.41
CA VAL A 30 -1.18 -1.24 10.41
C VAL A 30 -0.42 -0.68 9.21
N GLN A 31 0.67 0.04 9.46
CA GLN A 31 1.54 0.57 8.39
C GLN A 31 2.18 -0.56 7.57
N ASN A 32 2.61 -1.64 8.23
CA ASN A 32 3.22 -2.78 7.55
C ASN A 32 2.20 -3.53 6.69
N CYS A 33 0.99 -3.76 7.21
CA CYS A 33 -0.14 -4.30 6.45
C CYS A 33 -0.48 -3.43 5.24
N ALA A 34 -0.56 -2.11 5.41
CA ALA A 34 -0.81 -1.18 4.31
C ALA A 34 0.27 -1.25 3.22
N ARG A 35 1.55 -1.36 3.63
CA ARG A 35 2.69 -1.55 2.72
C ARG A 35 2.55 -2.86 1.93
N LEU A 36 2.33 -3.99 2.62
CA LEU A 36 2.21 -5.31 1.99
C LEU A 36 1.02 -5.39 1.02
N SER A 37 -0.13 -4.81 1.39
CA SER A 37 -1.30 -4.69 0.51
C SER A 37 -0.99 -3.91 -0.76
N LEU A 38 -0.24 -2.81 -0.65
CA LEU A 38 0.16 -2.00 -1.80
C LEU A 38 1.12 -2.76 -2.72
N GLU A 39 2.11 -3.44 -2.16
CA GLU A 39 3.06 -4.27 -2.91
C GLU A 39 2.33 -5.36 -3.71
N PHE A 40 1.37 -6.05 -3.08
CA PHE A 40 0.57 -7.06 -3.76
C PHE A 40 -0.30 -6.46 -4.87
N ARG A 41 -0.99 -5.33 -4.62
CA ARG A 41 -1.76 -4.62 -5.67
C ARG A 41 -0.88 -4.20 -6.83
N HIS A 42 0.30 -3.67 -6.55
CA HIS A 42 1.25 -3.26 -7.58
C HIS A 42 1.67 -4.45 -8.45
N PHE A 43 1.97 -5.61 -7.85
CA PHE A 43 2.22 -6.83 -8.60
C PHE A 43 1.05 -7.19 -9.52
N VAL A 44 -0.20 -7.17 -9.01
CA VAL A 44 -1.39 -7.48 -9.79
C VAL A 44 -1.56 -6.52 -10.98
N MET A 45 -1.29 -5.23 -10.77
CA MET A 45 -1.33 -4.21 -11.81
C MET A 45 -0.27 -4.46 -12.88
N GLN A 46 0.99 -4.69 -12.49
CA GLN A 46 2.09 -4.93 -13.44
C GLN A 46 1.90 -6.21 -14.24
N LYS A 47 1.36 -7.26 -13.62
CA LYS A 47 1.09 -8.54 -14.29
C LYS A 47 -0.20 -8.53 -15.13
N HIS A 48 -1.05 -7.51 -15.00
CA HIS A 48 -2.40 -7.49 -15.56
C HIS A 48 -3.20 -8.77 -15.24
N ALA A 49 -3.13 -9.21 -13.97
CA ALA A 49 -3.66 -10.49 -13.52
C ALA A 49 -5.14 -10.44 -13.09
N LEU A 50 -5.76 -9.25 -13.09
CA LEU A 50 -7.15 -9.08 -12.68
C LEU A 50 -8.13 -9.72 -13.67
N ARG A 51 -9.13 -10.44 -13.17
CA ARG A 51 -10.13 -11.15 -13.98
C ARG A 51 -11.54 -10.64 -13.75
N LYS A 52 -11.97 -10.58 -12.48
CA LYS A 52 -13.31 -10.14 -12.10
C LYS A 52 -13.24 -9.22 -10.89
N VAL A 53 -14.18 -8.28 -10.84
CA VAL A 53 -14.38 -7.40 -9.69
C VAL A 53 -15.86 -7.39 -9.38
N PHE A 54 -16.20 -7.56 -8.11
CA PHE A 54 -17.58 -7.51 -7.63
C PHE A 54 -17.68 -6.57 -6.43
N ALA A 55 -18.55 -5.57 -6.52
CA ALA A 55 -18.82 -4.65 -5.42
C ALA A 55 -19.97 -5.17 -4.56
N SER A 56 -19.79 -5.15 -3.25
CA SER A 56 -20.77 -5.57 -2.25
C SER A 56 -20.89 -4.52 -1.14
N ILE A 57 -21.90 -4.63 -0.29
CA ILE A 57 -22.09 -3.77 0.88
C ILE A 57 -20.87 -3.86 1.83
N LYS A 58 -20.21 -5.03 1.90
CA LYS A 58 -19.02 -5.25 2.75
C LYS A 58 -17.74 -4.63 2.19
N GLY A 59 -17.65 -4.42 0.89
CA GLY A 59 -16.42 -4.00 0.21
C GLY A 59 -16.32 -4.48 -1.23
N LEU A 60 -15.12 -4.40 -1.79
CA LEU A 60 -14.80 -4.81 -3.16
C LEU A 60 -14.13 -6.19 -3.15
N TYR A 61 -14.71 -7.14 -3.86
CA TYR A 61 -14.12 -8.43 -4.13
C TYR A 61 -13.30 -8.36 -5.41
N TYR A 62 -12.02 -8.73 -5.32
CA TYR A 62 -11.12 -8.82 -6.46
C TYR A 62 -10.78 -10.28 -6.72
N GLN A 63 -10.90 -10.71 -7.98
CA GLN A 63 -10.45 -12.02 -8.43
C GLN A 63 -9.31 -11.86 -9.41
N VAL A 64 -8.17 -12.48 -9.11
CA VAL A 64 -6.98 -12.51 -9.96
C VAL A 64 -6.61 -13.93 -10.33
N GLU A 65 -5.87 -14.08 -11.41
CA GLU A 65 -5.31 -15.36 -11.83
C GLU A 65 -3.79 -15.27 -11.82
N ILE A 66 -3.15 -16.03 -10.91
CA ILE A 66 -1.70 -16.04 -10.73
C ILE A 66 -1.23 -17.49 -10.85
N PHE A 67 -0.33 -17.76 -11.81
CA PHE A 67 0.19 -19.11 -12.09
C PHE A 67 -0.87 -20.20 -12.28
N GLY A 68 -2.04 -19.84 -12.84
CA GLY A 68 -3.14 -20.78 -13.08
C GLY A 68 -4.04 -21.04 -11.87
N GLU A 69 -3.75 -20.44 -10.71
CA GLU A 69 -4.64 -20.46 -9.54
C GLU A 69 -5.44 -19.15 -9.50
N THR A 70 -6.74 -19.25 -9.25
CA THR A 70 -7.59 -18.08 -9.04
C THR A 70 -7.65 -17.71 -7.57
N ILE A 71 -7.25 -16.49 -7.25
CA ILE A 71 -7.21 -15.93 -5.89
C ILE A 71 -8.29 -14.88 -5.79
N THR A 72 -9.10 -14.94 -4.74
CA THR A 72 -10.17 -13.97 -4.46
C THR A 72 -10.03 -13.40 -3.07
N TRP A 73 -9.92 -12.08 -2.96
CA TRP A 73 -9.88 -11.42 -1.66
C TRP A 73 -10.87 -10.27 -1.58
N LEU A 74 -11.22 -9.91 -0.34
CA LEU A 74 -12.09 -8.78 -0.01
C LEU A 74 -11.24 -7.58 0.41
N ASP A 75 -11.46 -6.45 -0.26
CA ASP A 75 -10.97 -5.14 0.13
C ASP A 75 -12.11 -4.33 0.77
N PRO A 76 -12.08 -4.12 2.09
CA PRO A 76 -13.14 -3.39 2.77
C PRO A 76 -13.12 -1.91 2.42
N TYR A 77 -14.29 -1.28 2.44
CA TYR A 77 -14.38 0.16 2.31
C TYR A 77 -13.70 0.85 3.50
N ARG A 78 -12.94 1.91 3.21
CA ARG A 78 -12.27 2.74 4.21
C ARG A 78 -13.28 3.67 4.88
N PHE A 79 -14.07 3.11 5.79
CA PHE A 79 -14.92 3.87 6.70
C PHE A 79 -14.32 3.84 8.10
N ALA A 80 -14.40 4.97 8.81
CA ALA A 80 -13.99 5.07 10.21
C ALA A 80 -15.01 4.37 11.14
N GLN A 81 -15.26 3.09 10.90
CA GLN A 81 -16.10 2.27 11.78
C GLN A 81 -15.28 1.91 13.01
N LYS A 82 -15.86 2.09 14.19
CA LYS A 82 -15.21 1.68 15.43
C LYS A 82 -15.16 0.15 15.48
N PRO A 83 -13.99 -0.45 15.75
CA PRO A 83 -13.91 -1.90 15.92
C PRO A 83 -14.87 -2.35 17.03
N PRO A 84 -15.68 -3.41 16.81
CA PRO A 84 -16.56 -3.94 17.85
C PRO A 84 -15.74 -4.52 19.00
N GLY A 85 -16.13 -4.23 20.24
CA GLY A 85 -15.41 -4.67 21.44
C GLY A 85 -15.57 -6.16 21.78
N ASP A 86 -16.46 -6.87 21.08
CA ASP A 86 -16.78 -8.29 21.31
C ASP A 86 -15.83 -9.26 20.58
N VAL A 87 -14.84 -8.72 19.86
CA VAL A 87 -13.87 -9.52 19.09
C VAL A 87 -12.56 -9.62 19.86
N ASP A 88 -12.04 -10.85 20.05
CA ASP A 88 -10.72 -11.04 20.66
C ASP A 88 -9.60 -10.75 19.64
N TYR A 89 -9.11 -9.50 19.67
CA TYR A 89 -8.02 -9.03 18.82
C TYR A 89 -6.68 -9.71 19.11
N ARG A 90 -6.46 -10.34 20.28
CA ARG A 90 -5.18 -10.99 20.57
C ARG A 90 -4.96 -12.20 19.67
N VAL A 91 -6.01 -12.99 19.49
CA VAL A 91 -5.99 -14.15 18.59
C VAL A 91 -5.80 -13.68 17.14
N LEU A 92 -6.55 -12.67 16.71
CA LEU A 92 -6.41 -12.11 15.36
C LEU A 92 -4.99 -11.56 15.09
N LEU A 93 -4.36 -10.92 16.08
CA LEU A 93 -3.00 -10.39 15.94
C LEU A 93 -1.94 -11.50 15.80
N THR A 94 -2.15 -12.66 16.42
CA THR A 94 -1.24 -13.82 16.24
C THR A 94 -1.36 -14.41 14.84
N PHE A 95 -2.58 -14.54 14.31
CA PHE A 95 -2.78 -14.96 12.92
C PHE A 95 -2.27 -13.93 11.92
N LEU A 96 -2.47 -12.65 12.20
CA LEU A 96 -1.97 -11.55 11.36
C LEU A 96 -0.44 -11.62 11.20
N GLU A 97 0.29 -11.86 12.28
CA GLU A 97 1.75 -11.96 12.26
C GLU A 97 2.25 -13.10 11.37
N PHE A 98 1.55 -14.23 11.39
CA PHE A 98 1.83 -15.34 10.47
C PHE A 98 1.53 -14.95 9.01
N TYR A 99 0.40 -14.30 8.75
CA TYR A 99 0.02 -13.87 7.40
C TYR A 99 0.90 -12.74 6.85
N GLU A 100 1.40 -11.84 7.68
CA GLU A 100 2.40 -10.82 7.29
C GLU A 100 3.68 -11.49 6.78
N CYS A 101 4.15 -12.53 7.46
CA CYS A 101 5.32 -13.28 7.03
C CYS A 101 5.05 -14.03 5.72
N LEU A 102 3.93 -14.74 5.62
CA LEU A 102 3.52 -15.45 4.41
C LEU A 102 3.46 -14.51 3.21
N LEU A 103 2.75 -13.39 3.33
CA LEU A 103 2.56 -12.43 2.26
C LEU A 103 3.88 -11.76 1.85
N SER A 104 4.79 -11.52 2.81
CA SER A 104 6.14 -11.00 2.52
C SER A 104 6.95 -11.96 1.65
N PHE A 105 6.93 -13.27 1.95
CA PHE A 105 7.63 -14.27 1.15
C PHE A 105 6.99 -14.47 -0.23
N VAL A 106 5.65 -14.46 -0.29
CA VAL A 106 4.92 -14.55 -1.55
C VAL A 106 5.25 -13.33 -2.43
N ASN A 107 5.14 -12.11 -1.91
CA ASN A 107 5.49 -10.89 -2.64
C ASN A 107 6.93 -10.94 -3.15
N PHE A 108 7.90 -11.35 -2.32
CA PHE A 108 9.29 -11.51 -2.76
C PHE A 108 9.40 -12.47 -3.95
N LYS A 109 8.72 -13.61 -3.90
CA LYS A 109 8.75 -14.59 -5.00
C LYS A 109 8.04 -14.08 -6.25
N LEU A 110 6.89 -13.43 -6.10
CA LEU A 110 6.10 -12.85 -7.18
C LEU A 110 6.88 -11.74 -7.92
N TYR A 111 7.54 -10.84 -7.19
CA TYR A 111 8.39 -9.80 -7.76
C TYR A 111 9.61 -10.40 -8.48
N SER A 112 10.24 -11.41 -7.90
CA SER A 112 11.34 -12.15 -8.53
C SER A 112 10.91 -12.79 -9.86
N SER A 113 9.68 -13.32 -9.95
CA SER A 113 9.11 -13.86 -11.19
C SER A 113 8.84 -12.81 -12.28
N LEU A 114 8.67 -11.53 -11.91
CA LEU A 114 8.57 -10.42 -12.84
C LEU A 114 9.93 -9.79 -13.19
N GLY A 115 11.01 -10.20 -12.55
CA GLY A 115 12.32 -9.56 -12.68
C GLY A 115 12.42 -8.19 -11.98
N LEU A 116 11.47 -7.87 -11.09
CA LEU A 116 11.46 -6.63 -10.33
C LEU A 116 12.27 -6.78 -9.03
N VAL A 117 12.97 -5.71 -8.64
CA VAL A 117 13.70 -5.67 -7.37
C VAL A 117 12.73 -5.51 -6.22
N TYR A 118 12.83 -6.41 -5.24
CA TYR A 118 12.10 -6.35 -3.97
C TYR A 118 13.08 -6.00 -2.84
N PRO A 119 12.71 -5.13 -1.87
CA PRO A 119 11.47 -4.37 -1.80
C PRO A 119 11.43 -3.22 -2.83
N PRO A 120 10.26 -2.87 -3.39
CA PRO A 120 10.15 -1.76 -4.33
C PRO A 120 10.56 -0.45 -3.65
N SER A 121 11.36 0.37 -4.34
CA SER A 121 11.80 1.67 -3.81
C SER A 121 10.59 2.56 -3.60
N THR A 122 10.32 2.92 -2.34
CA THR A 122 9.21 3.76 -1.92
C THR A 122 9.42 5.20 -2.39
N LEU A 123 8.99 5.55 -3.61
CA LEU A 123 8.84 6.95 -3.99
C LEU A 123 7.56 7.52 -3.33
N SER A 124 7.80 8.26 -2.25
CA SER A 124 6.91 9.11 -1.46
C SER A 124 5.44 8.69 -1.38
N TYR A 125 5.06 8.13 -0.23
CA TYR A 125 3.66 7.98 0.20
C TYR A 125 2.96 9.32 0.55
N GLU A 126 3.61 10.48 0.39
CA GLU A 126 3.17 11.72 1.05
C GLU A 126 2.33 12.71 0.23
N SER A 127 2.27 12.65 -1.11
CA SER A 127 1.61 13.74 -1.87
C SER A 127 0.27 13.42 -2.53
N LEU A 128 -0.17 12.16 -2.55
CA LEU A 128 -1.48 11.81 -3.08
C LEU A 128 -2.26 11.07 -1.99
N GLY A 129 -3.30 11.71 -1.45
CA GLY A 129 -4.24 11.15 -0.47
C GLY A 129 -5.11 10.03 -1.02
N SER A 130 -4.50 9.09 -1.74
CA SER A 130 -5.14 7.96 -2.41
C SER A 130 -4.18 6.79 -2.30
N ASN A 131 -4.69 5.64 -1.87
CA ASN A 131 -3.96 4.44 -1.48
C ASN A 131 -3.37 3.66 -2.68
N LEU A 132 -2.88 4.42 -3.65
CA LEU A 132 -2.23 4.02 -4.88
C LEU A 132 -1.09 5.00 -5.15
N GLY A 133 -0.26 5.27 -4.13
CA GLY A 133 1.02 5.93 -4.32
C GLY A 133 1.83 5.06 -5.29
N LEU A 134 2.07 5.60 -6.48
CA LEU A 134 2.75 4.94 -7.59
C LEU A 134 4.11 4.41 -7.09
N LEU A 135 4.21 3.09 -6.85
CA LEU A 135 5.51 2.42 -6.75
C LEU A 135 6.11 2.47 -8.15
N VAL A 136 6.90 3.49 -8.44
CA VAL A 136 7.66 3.56 -9.69
C VAL A 136 8.71 2.45 -9.63
N PRO A 137 8.70 1.47 -10.55
CA PRO A 137 9.80 0.54 -10.69
C PRO A 137 11.06 1.33 -11.03
N LYS A 138 12.11 1.19 -10.22
CA LYS A 138 13.44 1.64 -10.63
C LYS A 138 13.96 0.59 -11.60
N ASP A 139 13.60 0.74 -12.87
CA ASP A 139 14.15 -0.08 -13.94
C ASP A 139 15.69 -0.02 -13.89
N ALA A 140 16.30 -1.19 -14.04
CA ALA A 140 17.74 -1.32 -14.20
C ALA A 140 18.21 -0.43 -15.37
N ALA A 141 19.33 0.24 -15.16
CA ALA A 141 19.86 1.35 -15.95
C ALA A 141 19.81 1.22 -17.49
N GLY A 142 19.39 2.31 -18.15
CA GLY A 142 19.93 2.74 -19.45
C GLY A 142 18.95 2.89 -20.62
N SER A 143 18.37 4.08 -20.81
CA SER A 143 18.34 4.85 -22.08
C SER A 143 17.31 5.99 -21.99
N GLY A 144 17.69 7.17 -22.47
CA GLY A 144 16.96 8.41 -22.25
C GLY A 144 15.73 8.59 -23.15
N GLY A 145 14.77 9.35 -22.62
CA GLY A 145 13.65 9.89 -23.37
C GLY A 145 13.03 11.07 -22.62
N LYS A 146 13.49 12.29 -22.93
CA LYS A 146 12.87 13.54 -22.47
C LYS A 146 11.42 13.61 -22.97
N PHE A 147 10.48 13.94 -22.09
CA PHE A 147 9.30 14.70 -22.49
C PHE A 147 9.03 15.80 -21.45
N GLY A 148 9.44 17.01 -21.82
CA GLY A 148 9.07 18.24 -21.14
C GLY A 148 7.86 18.87 -21.83
N GLY A 149 7.03 19.57 -21.06
CA GLY A 149 5.93 20.40 -21.53
C GLY A 149 5.49 21.35 -20.44
N ASN A 150 6.11 22.54 -20.41
CA ASN A 150 5.84 23.66 -19.51
C ASN A 150 4.43 24.25 -19.70
N GLY A 151 3.85 24.73 -18.60
CA GLY A 151 2.77 25.73 -18.57
C GLY A 151 2.94 26.63 -17.34
N THR A 152 3.53 27.81 -17.56
CA THR A 152 3.98 28.78 -16.54
C THR A 152 2.88 29.79 -16.16
N GLN A 153 3.08 30.43 -14.99
CA GLN A 153 2.58 31.74 -14.48
C GLN A 153 1.36 31.65 -13.56
N LYS A 154 1.27 32.33 -12.39
CA LYS A 154 1.98 33.45 -11.71
C LYS A 154 1.64 33.25 -10.20
N GLY A 155 2.50 33.47 -9.20
CA GLY A 155 3.20 34.70 -8.88
C GLY A 155 2.41 35.51 -7.84
N SER A 156 2.78 35.45 -6.55
CA SER A 156 2.75 36.60 -5.61
C SER A 156 3.52 36.27 -4.32
N LYS A 157 4.69 36.92 -4.18
CA LYS A 157 5.51 37.03 -2.97
C LYS A 157 4.88 38.07 -2.04
N VAL A 158 4.91 37.84 -0.73
CA VAL A 158 5.05 38.92 0.26
C VAL A 158 6.26 38.60 1.14
N LYS A 159 7.25 39.50 1.07
CA LYS A 159 8.48 39.56 1.86
C LYS A 159 8.18 39.83 3.33
N LYS A 160 8.96 39.26 4.25
CA LYS A 160 9.55 40.02 5.36
C LYS A 160 11.03 39.65 5.49
N SER A 161 11.86 40.65 5.20
CA SER A 161 13.29 40.67 5.40
C SER A 161 13.62 40.78 6.89
N SER A 162 14.66 40.07 7.28
CA SER A 162 15.51 40.30 8.45
C SER A 162 16.16 41.69 8.40
N GLU A 163 16.27 42.34 9.55
CA GLU A 163 17.34 43.31 9.81
C GLU A 163 17.67 43.31 11.31
N SER A 164 18.84 42.75 11.61
CA SER A 164 19.60 42.95 12.85
C SER A 164 20.58 44.11 12.62
N ILE A 165 20.74 45.01 13.60
CA ILE A 165 21.99 45.65 14.08
C ILE A 165 21.60 46.59 15.24
N GLY A 166 22.39 46.56 16.32
CA GLY A 166 22.00 47.02 17.67
C GLY A 166 22.51 48.39 18.11
N ALA A 167 22.46 48.64 19.42
CA ALA A 167 23.23 49.67 20.12
C ALA A 167 23.16 49.46 21.65
N LYS A 168 24.33 49.53 22.29
CA LYS A 168 24.55 49.79 23.73
C LYS A 168 23.74 51.00 24.21
N VAL A 169 23.19 50.94 25.42
CA VAL A 169 23.53 51.77 26.61
C VAL A 169 23.20 50.94 27.84
#